data_AF-A0A4R8W4Q6-F1
#
_entry.id   AF-A0A4R8W4Q6-F1
#
_cell.length_a   1.000
_cell.length_b   1.000
_cell.length_c   1.000
_cell.angle_alpha   90.00
_cell.angle_beta   90.00
_cell.angle_gamma   90.00
#
_symmetry.space_group_name_H-M   'P 1'
#
loop_
_entity.id
_entity.type
_entity.pdbx_description
1 polymer ?
#
loop_
_entity_poly.entity_id
_entity_poly.type
_entity_poly.pdbx_seq_one_letter_code
_entity_poly.pdbx_strand_id
1 'polypeptide(L)'
;MALTPLTRVQQAMVLALVEVRRLDAVPADVARATSFLRQAQERLDQLPLLTSVTVRYGVAYDACHDTGEALLAAYGFRTTNGPGQHEALGRYLRAVFDKPPAEKAARQLDRSAG
;
A
#
# COMPACT_ATOMS: atom_id res chain seq x y z
N MET A 1 -3.23 16.18 4.17
CA MET A 1 -3.93 14.88 4.05
C MET A 1 -4.85 14.73 5.25
N ALA A 2 -6.16 14.54 5.04
CA ALA A 2 -7.09 14.20 6.12
C ALA A 2 -7.25 12.68 6.18
N LEU A 3 -7.05 12.08 7.35
CA LEU A 3 -7.13 10.63 7.53
C LEU A 3 -8.49 10.24 8.10
N THR A 4 -9.11 9.24 7.50
CA THR A 4 -10.26 8.57 8.10
C THR A 4 -9.77 7.67 9.22
N PRO A 5 -10.25 7.79 10.46
CA PRO A 5 -9.85 6.89 11.52
C PRO A 5 -10.16 5.43 11.17
N LEU A 6 -9.25 4.51 11.52
CA LEU A 6 -9.53 3.07 11.42
C LEU A 6 -10.71 2.69 12.33
N THR A 7 -11.56 1.79 11.86
CA THR A 7 -12.58 1.19 12.74
C THR A 7 -11.91 0.38 13.85
N ARG A 8 -12.62 0.09 14.94
CA ARG A 8 -12.06 -0.74 16.03
C ARG A 8 -11.60 -2.11 15.54
N VAL A 9 -12.33 -2.70 14.59
CA VAL A 9 -11.99 -4.01 14.02
C VAL A 9 -10.71 -3.92 13.19
N GLN A 10 -10.59 -2.90 12.33
CA GLN A 10 -9.38 -2.66 11.54
C GLN A 10 -8.18 -2.42 12.46
N GLN A 11 -8.35 -1.59 13.49
CA GLN A 11 -7.30 -1.32 14.46
C GLN A 11 -6.84 -2.60 15.19
N ALA A 12 -7.77 -3.44 15.65
CA ALA A 12 -7.43 -4.71 16.31
C ALA A 12 -6.67 -5.66 15.38
N MET A 13 -7.06 -5.77 14.11
CA MET A 13 -6.37 -6.60 13.13
C MET A 13 -4.95 -6.10 12.84
N VAL A 14 -4.75 -4.79 12.76
CA VAL A 14 -3.40 -4.21 12.56
C VAL A 14 -2.53 -4.42 13.81
N LEU A 15 -3.08 -4.27 15.01
CA LEU A 15 -2.35 -4.54 16.26
C LEU A 15 -1.93 -6.00 16.40
N ALA A 16 -2.75 -6.96 15.94
CA ALA A 16 -2.36 -8.37 15.90
C ALA A 16 -1.10 -8.60 15.04
N LEU A 17 -0.90 -7.83 13.95
CA LEU A 17 0.33 -7.88 13.14
C LEU A 17 1.55 -7.31 13.87
N VAL A 18 1.34 -6.34 14.76
CA VAL A 18 2.38 -5.80 15.64
C VAL A 18 2.78 -6.84 16.70
N GLU A 19 1.80 -7.51 17.32
CA GLU A 19 2.03 -8.56 18.32
C GLU A 19 2.88 -9.71 17.77
N VAL A 20 2.62 -10.15 16.53
CA VAL A 20 3.43 -11.20 15.87
C VAL A 20 4.69 -10.68 15.19
N ARG A 21 5.08 -9.42 15.47
CA ARG A 21 6.31 -8.76 14.96
C ARG A 21 6.42 -8.77 13.44
N ARG A 22 5.28 -8.59 12.76
CA ARG A 22 5.23 -8.36 11.31
C ARG A 22 5.23 -6.88 10.96
N LEU A 23 4.73 -6.04 11.88
CA LEU A 23 4.80 -4.59 11.82
C LEU A 23 5.42 -4.05 13.12
N ASP A 24 6.02 -2.86 13.04
CA ASP A 24 6.33 -2.07 14.23
C ASP A 24 5.31 -0.94 14.36
N ALA A 25 4.88 -0.66 15.59
CA ALA A 25 4.17 0.57 15.91
C ALA A 25 5.18 1.72 16.07
N VAL A 26 4.93 2.84 15.39
CA VAL A 26 5.78 4.04 15.36
C VAL A 26 4.90 5.29 15.41
N PRO A 27 5.45 6.48 15.74
CA PRO A 27 4.71 7.72 15.59
C PRO A 27 4.19 7.87 14.15
N ALA A 28 2.94 8.30 14.01
CA ALA A 28 2.37 8.61 12.70
C ALA A 28 3.19 9.71 12.01
N ASP A 29 3.52 9.49 10.74
CA ASP A 29 4.37 10.36 9.95
C ASP A 29 3.67 10.75 8.64
N VAL A 30 2.93 11.86 8.70
CA VAL A 30 2.17 12.41 7.57
C VAL A 30 3.11 12.92 6.46
N ALA A 31 4.30 13.41 6.81
CA ALA A 31 5.25 13.91 5.83
C ALA A 31 5.82 12.75 4.99
N ARG A 32 6.21 11.66 5.64
CA ARG A 32 6.64 10.43 4.98
C ARG A 32 5.53 9.81 4.14
N ALA A 33 4.30 9.75 4.67
CA ALA A 33 3.14 9.30 3.91
C ALA A 33 2.93 10.11 2.63
N THR A 34 3.03 11.44 2.72
CA THR A 34 2.91 12.35 1.57
C THR A 34 4.02 12.11 0.55
N SER A 35 5.26 11.86 1.00
CA SER A 35 6.38 11.54 0.12
C SER A 35 6.15 10.25 -0.68
N PHE A 36 5.64 9.20 -0.04
CA PHE A 36 5.30 7.96 -0.73
C PHE A 36 4.14 8.13 -1.72
N LEU A 37 3.08 8.87 -1.35
CA LEU A 37 1.99 9.15 -2.30
C LEU A 37 2.46 9.94 -3.52
N ARG A 38 3.38 10.88 -3.34
CA ARG A 38 3.98 11.62 -4.46
C ARG A 38 4.76 10.68 -5.38
N GLN A 39 5.56 9.79 -4.82
CA GLN A 39 6.30 8.77 -5.57
C GLN A 39 5.38 7.81 -6.34
N ALA A 40 4.30 7.36 -5.70
CA ALA A 40 3.27 6.54 -6.35
C ALA A 40 2.65 7.27 -7.54
N GLN A 41 2.30 8.55 -7.37
CA GLN A 41 1.74 9.38 -8.44
C GLN A 41 2.72 9.55 -9.60
N GLU A 42 3.99 9.89 -9.30
CA GLU A 42 5.04 10.02 -10.31
C GLU A 42 5.18 8.74 -11.16
N ARG A 43 5.10 7.56 -10.53
CA ARG A 43 5.11 6.25 -11.21
C ARG A 43 3.87 6.03 -12.08
N LEU A 44 2.68 6.34 -11.56
CA LEU A 44 1.42 6.21 -12.31
C LEU A 44 1.41 7.12 -13.54
N ASP A 45 1.92 8.34 -13.43
CA ASP A 45 2.02 9.31 -14.53
C ASP A 45 2.96 8.83 -15.66
N GLN A 46 3.92 7.95 -15.35
CA GLN A 46 4.81 7.33 -16.34
C GLN A 46 4.16 6.17 -17.09
N LEU A 47 3.14 5.50 -16.54
CA LEU A 47 2.54 4.30 -17.14
C LEU A 47 2.10 4.46 -18.61
N PRO A 48 1.52 5.60 -19.05
CA PRO A 48 1.14 5.81 -20.44
C PRO A 48 2.33 5.92 -21.41
N LEU A 49 3.52 6.24 -20.91
CA LEU A 49 4.73 6.44 -21.73
C LEU A 49 5.49 5.12 -21.98
N LEU A 50 5.16 4.07 -21.24
CA LEU A 50 5.84 2.79 -21.28
C LEU A 50 5.18 1.87 -22.32
N THR A 51 5.98 1.24 -23.16
CA THR A 51 5.51 0.32 -24.21
C THR A 51 5.63 -1.15 -23.81
N SER A 52 6.63 -1.50 -22.99
CA SER A 52 6.79 -2.87 -22.48
C SER A 52 5.77 -3.18 -21.40
N VAL A 53 4.94 -4.19 -21.64
CA VAL A 53 3.91 -4.66 -20.69
C VAL A 53 4.54 -5.09 -19.37
N THR A 54 5.63 -5.85 -19.39
CA THR A 54 6.35 -6.28 -18.17
C THR A 54 6.84 -5.09 -17.35
N VAL A 55 7.37 -4.06 -18.01
CA VAL A 55 7.84 -2.85 -17.32
C VAL A 55 6.67 -2.07 -16.74
N ARG A 56 5.56 -1.92 -17.48
CA ARG A 56 4.33 -1.29 -16.97
C ARG A 56 3.81 -1.98 -15.72
N TYR A 57 3.80 -3.30 -15.70
CA TYR A 57 3.38 -4.07 -14.53
C TYR A 57 4.28 -3.83 -13.31
N GLY A 58 5.60 -3.83 -13.50
CA GLY A 58 6.54 -3.51 -12.43
C GLY A 58 6.31 -2.12 -11.85
N VAL A 59 6.17 -1.10 -12.71
CA VAL A 59 5.94 0.28 -12.28
C VAL A 59 4.59 0.43 -11.57
N ALA A 60 3.53 -0.22 -12.07
CA ALA A 60 2.22 -0.20 -11.44
C ALA A 60 2.24 -0.90 -10.07
N TYR A 61 2.99 -2.00 -9.95
CA TYR A 61 3.19 -2.70 -8.69
C TYR A 61 3.93 -1.81 -7.67
N ASP A 62 5.01 -1.15 -8.08
CA ASP A 62 5.77 -0.26 -7.22
C ASP A 62 4.92 0.93 -6.72
N ALA A 63 4.06 1.50 -7.58
CA ALA A 63 3.13 2.54 -7.18
C ALA A 63 2.12 2.05 -6.11
N CYS A 64 1.66 0.80 -6.24
CA CYS A 64 0.79 0.18 -5.23
C CYS A 64 1.55 -0.06 -3.92
N HIS A 65 2.82 -0.48 -4.00
CA HIS A 65 3.69 -0.66 -2.84
C HIS A 65 3.87 0.65 -2.08
N ASP A 66 4.24 1.73 -2.77
CA ASP A 66 4.39 3.07 -2.17
C ASP A 66 3.09 3.56 -1.52
N THR A 67 1.95 3.34 -2.17
CA THR A 67 0.64 3.69 -1.60
C THR A 67 0.40 2.95 -0.28
N GLY A 68 0.77 1.68 -0.20
CA GLY A 68 0.67 0.91 1.03
C GLY A 68 1.61 1.41 2.14
N GLU A 69 2.86 1.72 1.81
CA GLU A 69 3.84 2.32 2.73
C GLU A 69 3.37 3.70 3.23
N ALA A 70 2.67 4.47 2.38
CA ALA A 70 2.06 5.72 2.79
C ALA A 70 0.99 5.52 3.85
N LEU A 71 0.11 4.52 3.69
CA LEU A 71 -0.92 4.20 4.67
C LEU A 71 -0.28 3.77 6.00
N LEU A 72 0.70 2.87 5.97
CA LEU A 72 1.45 2.46 7.17
C LEU A 72 1.99 3.70 7.91
N ALA A 73 2.74 4.55 7.23
CA ALA A 73 3.32 5.76 7.84
C ALA A 73 2.25 6.68 8.42
N ALA A 74 1.14 6.88 7.69
CA ALA A 74 0.05 7.74 8.11
C ALA A 74 -0.68 7.25 9.37
N TYR A 75 -0.82 5.93 9.52
CA TYR A 75 -1.48 5.32 10.67
C TYR A 75 -0.52 4.92 11.80
N GLY A 76 0.78 5.23 11.70
CA GLY A 76 1.75 4.97 12.77
C GLY A 76 2.28 3.54 12.78
N PHE A 77 2.48 2.95 11.61
CA PHE A 77 3.05 1.63 11.44
C PHE A 77 4.19 1.65 10.44
N ARG A 78 5.05 0.63 10.49
CA ARG A 78 6.04 0.34 9.44
C ARG A 78 6.25 -1.16 9.33
N THR A 79 6.67 -1.63 8.17
CA THR A 79 7.15 -3.00 8.01
C THR A 79 8.50 -3.18 8.68
N THR A 80 8.79 -4.38 9.15
CA THR A 80 10.14 -4.75 9.60
C THR A 80 11.08 -4.86 8.40
N ASN A 81 12.30 -4.33 8.49
CA ASN A 81 13.30 -4.48 7.44
C ASN A 81 13.69 -5.95 7.26
N GLY A 82 13.56 -6.50 6.04
CA GLY A 82 14.01 -7.84 5.70
C GLY A 82 13.00 -8.69 4.93
N PRO A 83 13.28 -10.00 4.75
CA PRO A 83 12.38 -10.93 4.08
C PRO A 83 10.98 -10.92 4.69
N GLY A 84 9.94 -10.85 3.83
CA GLY A 84 8.53 -10.84 4.26
C GLY A 84 7.90 -9.45 4.37
N GLN A 85 8.63 -8.37 4.07
CA GLN A 85 8.09 -7.00 4.04
C GLN A 85 6.84 -6.88 3.16
N HIS A 86 6.91 -7.35 1.90
CA HIS A 86 5.78 -7.24 0.97
C HIS A 86 4.56 -8.04 1.46
N GLU A 87 4.80 -9.16 2.13
CA GLU A 87 3.75 -10.00 2.70
C GLU A 87 3.08 -9.33 3.91
N ALA A 88 3.86 -8.68 4.78
CA ALA A 88 3.36 -7.89 5.90
C ALA A 88 2.52 -6.70 5.41
N LEU A 89 2.99 -6.02 4.37
CA LEU A 89 2.25 -4.94 3.72
C LEU A 89 0.92 -5.44 3.15
N GLY A 90 0.90 -6.58 2.46
CA GLY A 90 -0.33 -7.20 1.95
C GLY A 90 -1.34 -7.55 3.05
N ARG A 91 -0.86 -8.09 4.18
CA ARG A 91 -1.71 -8.37 5.35
C ARG A 91 -2.29 -7.11 5.97
N TYR A 92 -1.49 -6.07 6.09
CA TYR A 92 -1.93 -4.76 6.56
C TYR A 92 -3.03 -4.20 5.67
N LEU A 93 -2.83 -4.17 4.34
CA LEU A 93 -3.83 -3.66 3.40
C LEU A 93 -5.15 -4.44 3.49
N ARG A 94 -5.10 -5.77 3.62
CA ARG A 94 -6.28 -6.60 3.86
C ARG A 94 -6.98 -6.26 5.18
N ALA A 95 -6.25 -5.88 6.20
CA ALA A 95 -6.82 -5.48 7.49
C ALA A 95 -7.52 -4.12 7.42
N VAL A 96 -7.05 -3.18 6.60
CA VAL A 96 -7.62 -1.82 6.53
C VAL A 96 -8.67 -1.62 5.44
N PHE A 97 -8.75 -2.52 4.45
CA PHE A 97 -9.78 -2.48 3.40
C PHE A 97 -10.89 -3.50 3.63
N ASP A 98 -12.05 -3.03 4.14
CA ASP A 98 -13.25 -3.87 4.34
C ASP A 98 -13.82 -4.43 3.02
N LYS A 99 -13.74 -3.65 1.95
CA LYS A 99 -13.97 -4.05 0.55
C LYS A 99 -12.78 -3.53 -0.25
N PRO A 100 -11.95 -4.38 -0.86
CA PRO A 100 -10.83 -3.88 -1.65
C PRO A 100 -11.35 -3.02 -2.81
N PRO A 101 -10.96 -1.74 -2.94
CA PRO A 101 -11.32 -0.90 -4.09
C PRO A 101 -10.82 -1.49 -5.41
N ALA A 102 -9.82 -2.38 -5.32
CA ALA A 102 -9.12 -3.00 -6.43
C ALA A 102 -10.00 -3.90 -7.32
N GLU A 103 -11.19 -4.34 -6.90
CA GLU A 103 -11.95 -5.29 -7.72
C GLU A 103 -12.37 -4.72 -9.10
N LYS A 104 -12.60 -3.41 -9.22
CA LYS A 104 -12.89 -2.78 -10.52
C LYS A 104 -11.63 -2.45 -11.31
N ALA A 105 -10.59 -1.94 -10.66
CA ALA A 105 -9.33 -1.54 -11.30
C ALA A 105 -8.51 -2.75 -11.76
N ALA A 106 -8.44 -3.82 -10.95
CA ALA A 106 -7.79 -5.08 -11.31
C ALA A 106 -8.47 -5.72 -12.54
N ARG A 107 -9.81 -5.75 -12.59
CA ARG A 107 -10.56 -6.23 -13.76
C ARG A 107 -10.35 -5.40 -15.03
N GLN A 108 -9.93 -4.13 -14.92
CA GLN A 108 -9.57 -3.32 -16.10
C GLN A 108 -8.14 -3.60 -16.56
N LEU A 109 -7.21 -3.81 -15.61
CA LEU A 109 -5.84 -4.24 -15.92
C LEU A 109 -5.82 -5.62 -16.58
N ASP A 110 -6.57 -6.59 -16.07
CA ASP A 110 -6.69 -7.93 -16.66
C ASP A 110 -7.23 -7.88 -18.09
N ARG A 111 -8.15 -6.95 -18.39
CA ARG A 111 -8.70 -6.74 -19.73
C ARG A 111 -7.75 -6.01 -20.69
N SER A 112 -6.69 -5.40 -20.19
CA SER A 112 -5.71 -4.64 -20.99
C SER A 112 -4.45 -5.45 -21.31
N ALA A 113 -4.36 -6.67 -20.79
CA ALA A 113 -3.19 -7.56 -20.89
C ALA A 113 -3.45 -8.87 -21.66
N GLY A 114 -4.64 -9.00 -22.24
CA GLY A 114 -4.96 -9.98 -23.28
C GLY A 114 -5.08 -9.30 -24.64
#